data_AF-A0A8J3MPG3-F1
#
_entry.id   AF-A0A8J3MPG3-F1
#
_cell.length_a   1.000
_cell.length_b   1.000
_cell.length_c   1.000
_cell.angle_alpha   90.00
_cell.angle_beta   90.00
_cell.angle_gamma   90.00
#
_symmetry.space_group_name_H-M   'P 1'
#
loop_
_entity.id
_entity.type
_entity.pdbx_description
1 polymer ?
#
loop_
_entity_poly.entity_id
_entity_poly.type
_entity_poly.pdbx_seq_one_letter_code
_entity_poly.pdbx_strand_id
1 'polypeptide(L)'
;MLIQKLVKQATIIGESEKIAEFMCYTYRFQIFRNILNLALSLIKVGRLSFKVLPKRFSEKTEGLCETLQLGNSLKSKQYIITIKELSPYVIIHEIAHMVEKEMNLDLQTEFLPIVHQDVQQNLKNSNALVQKIINHIIFTEIKAYPDSQRASELFARYFELFAWTQEVYPKDREYLIRTSDLNRVFSNTNRWKEKFLDPKLISATDKEVNACSNAQLTVRPDQVQSKWSNKVASNNYKNIKSKFNDENI
;
A
#
# COMPACT_ATOMS: atom_id res chain seq x y z
N MET A 1 -11.98 14.57 5.29
CA MET A 1 -12.81 15.12 4.20
C MET A 1 -12.05 15.22 2.87
N LEU A 2 -10.84 15.78 2.82
CA LEU A 2 -10.08 15.93 1.56
C LEU A 2 -9.76 14.59 0.87
N ILE A 3 -9.14 13.63 1.58
CA ILE A 3 -8.76 12.31 1.03
C ILE A 3 -9.98 11.61 0.39
N GLN A 4 -11.08 11.50 1.13
CA GLN A 4 -12.30 10.87 0.63
C GLN A 4 -12.85 11.54 -0.62
N LYS A 5 -12.90 12.89 -0.64
CA LYS A 5 -13.38 13.64 -1.80
C LYS A 5 -12.51 13.36 -3.02
N LEU A 6 -11.20 13.47 -2.88
CA LEU A 6 -10.24 13.26 -3.97
C LEU A 6 -10.33 11.84 -4.53
N VAL A 7 -10.30 10.82 -3.66
CA VAL A 7 -10.35 9.41 -4.10
C VAL A 7 -11.66 9.07 -4.80
N LYS A 8 -12.79 9.57 -4.28
CA LYS A 8 -14.08 9.39 -4.95
C LYS A 8 -14.10 10.01 -6.34
N GLN A 9 -13.57 11.22 -6.48
CA GLN A 9 -13.47 11.90 -7.78
C GLN A 9 -12.55 11.19 -8.77
N ALA A 10 -11.46 10.58 -8.29
CA ALA A 10 -10.51 9.86 -9.13
C ALA A 10 -10.92 8.42 -9.47
N THR A 11 -11.95 7.87 -8.83
CA THR A 11 -12.42 6.51 -9.13
C THR A 11 -13.37 6.56 -10.32
N ILE A 12 -12.90 6.08 -11.47
CA ILE A 12 -13.66 6.12 -12.72
C ILE A 12 -14.75 5.03 -12.71
N ILE A 13 -14.42 3.85 -12.17
CA ILE A 13 -15.31 2.68 -12.16
C ILE A 13 -15.16 1.95 -10.83
N GLY A 14 -16.29 1.53 -10.25
CA GLY A 14 -16.35 0.60 -9.13
C GLY A 14 -16.39 1.25 -7.74
N GLU A 15 -15.97 0.49 -6.71
CA GLU A 15 -16.24 0.80 -5.29
C GLU A 15 -15.37 1.93 -4.69
N SER A 16 -15.64 3.17 -5.10
CA SER A 16 -14.90 4.38 -4.68
C SER A 16 -14.88 4.60 -3.15
N GLU A 17 -15.97 4.26 -2.47
CA GLU A 17 -16.15 4.36 -1.03
C GLU A 17 -15.14 3.50 -0.27
N LYS A 18 -14.95 2.25 -0.72
CA LYS A 18 -14.04 1.30 -0.08
C LYS A 18 -12.58 1.68 -0.31
N ILE A 19 -12.21 2.14 -1.52
CA ILE A 19 -10.86 2.68 -1.76
C ILE A 19 -10.60 3.87 -0.83
N ALA A 20 -11.54 4.82 -0.77
CA ALA A 20 -11.42 5.99 0.10
C ALA A 20 -11.30 5.60 1.58
N GLU A 21 -12.07 4.61 2.03
CA GLU A 21 -11.98 4.06 3.38
C GLU A 21 -10.60 3.45 3.66
N PHE A 22 -10.08 2.60 2.76
CA PHE A 22 -8.75 2.01 2.92
C PHE A 22 -7.64 3.05 2.87
N MET A 23 -7.68 3.99 1.93
CA MET A 23 -6.68 5.06 1.85
C MET A 23 -6.72 5.95 3.10
N CYS A 24 -7.90 6.36 3.58
CA CYS A 24 -8.00 7.12 4.84
C CYS A 24 -7.44 6.35 6.03
N TYR A 25 -7.62 5.03 6.04
CA TYR A 25 -7.14 4.19 7.12
C TYR A 25 -5.61 4.02 7.08
N THR A 26 -5.05 3.64 5.94
CA THR A 26 -3.60 3.45 5.77
C THR A 26 -2.83 4.76 5.92
N TYR A 27 -3.45 5.91 5.63
CA TYR A 27 -2.85 7.23 5.81
C TYR A 27 -2.47 7.57 7.26
N ARG A 28 -3.08 6.86 8.24
CA ARG A 28 -2.76 7.02 9.67
C ARG A 28 -1.38 6.48 10.05
N PHE A 29 -0.80 5.62 9.20
CA PHE A 29 0.50 4.98 9.43
C PHE A 29 1.60 5.76 8.72
N GLN A 30 2.65 6.13 9.46
CA GLN A 30 3.69 7.02 8.98
C GLN A 30 4.44 6.48 7.76
N ILE A 31 4.60 5.17 7.65
CA ILE A 31 5.32 4.55 6.53
C ILE A 31 4.65 4.82 5.17
N PHE A 32 3.32 4.93 5.11
CA PHE A 32 2.58 5.16 3.87
C PHE A 32 2.31 6.64 3.58
N ARG A 33 2.51 7.53 4.55
CA ARG A 33 2.06 8.91 4.47
C ARG A 33 2.56 9.65 3.24
N ASN A 34 3.86 9.60 2.97
CA ASN A 34 4.45 10.36 1.87
C ASN A 34 4.09 9.79 0.50
N ILE A 35 3.97 8.47 0.35
CA ILE A 35 3.51 7.86 -0.91
C ILE A 35 2.03 8.20 -1.19
N LEU A 36 1.20 8.22 -0.15
CA LEU A 36 -0.21 8.59 -0.26
C LEU A 36 -0.38 10.10 -0.51
N ASN A 37 0.49 10.94 0.06
CA ASN A 37 0.53 12.38 -0.22
C ASN A 37 0.82 12.67 -1.69
N LEU A 38 1.82 11.98 -2.27
CA LEU A 38 2.09 12.10 -3.69
C LEU A 38 0.90 11.63 -4.52
N ALA A 39 0.30 10.47 -4.19
CA ALA A 39 -0.89 9.96 -4.87
C ALA A 39 -2.05 10.98 -4.84
N LEU A 40 -2.35 11.57 -3.68
CA LEU A 40 -3.39 12.57 -3.53
C LEU A 40 -3.10 13.86 -4.32
N SER A 41 -1.84 14.25 -4.40
CA SER A 41 -1.41 15.40 -5.22
C SER A 41 -1.66 15.14 -6.70
N LEU A 42 -1.33 13.93 -7.19
CA LEU A 42 -1.58 13.53 -8.57
C LEU A 42 -3.07 13.40 -8.88
N ILE A 43 -3.89 12.91 -7.94
CA ILE A 43 -5.34 12.90 -8.05
C ILE A 43 -5.89 14.32 -8.20
N LYS A 44 -5.42 15.25 -7.36
CA LYS A 44 -5.87 16.64 -7.35
C LYS A 44 -5.65 17.33 -8.70
N VAL A 45 -4.58 16.99 -9.41
CA VAL A 45 -4.28 17.53 -10.75
C VAL A 45 -4.76 16.62 -11.90
N GLY A 46 -5.58 15.60 -11.62
CA GLY A 46 -6.17 14.72 -12.63
C GLY A 46 -5.17 13.78 -13.32
N ARG A 47 -4.03 13.48 -12.68
CA ARG A 47 -2.97 12.60 -13.22
C ARG A 47 -3.00 11.18 -12.65
N LEU A 48 -3.81 10.90 -11.63
CA LEU A 48 -4.01 9.56 -11.09
C LEU A 48 -5.50 9.24 -11.00
N SER A 49 -5.88 8.05 -11.44
CA SER A 49 -7.25 7.55 -11.39
C SER A 49 -7.31 6.07 -11.01
N PHE A 50 -8.45 5.63 -10.50
CA PHE A 50 -8.68 4.25 -10.08
C PHE A 50 -9.79 3.56 -10.90
N LYS A 51 -9.65 2.25 -11.09
CA LYS A 51 -10.69 1.35 -11.60
C LYS A 51 -10.78 0.15 -10.69
N VAL A 52 -11.97 -0.20 -10.19
CA VAL A 52 -12.21 -1.48 -9.51
C VAL A 52 -12.96 -2.39 -10.47
N LEU A 53 -12.31 -3.49 -10.85
CA LEU A 53 -12.85 -4.47 -11.80
C LEU A 53 -12.78 -5.85 -11.17
N PRO A 54 -13.81 -6.70 -11.27
CA PRO A 54 -13.74 -8.03 -10.72
C PRO A 54 -12.61 -8.84 -11.39
N LYS A 55 -11.83 -9.56 -10.58
CA LYS A 55 -10.80 -10.50 -11.05
C LYS A 55 -11.46 -11.55 -11.96
N ARG A 56 -10.97 -11.69 -13.20
CA ARG A 56 -11.42 -12.78 -14.09
C ARG A 56 -10.75 -14.08 -13.67
N PHE A 57 -11.41 -15.23 -13.87
CA PHE A 57 -10.93 -16.55 -13.45
C PHE A 57 -9.50 -16.91 -13.92
N SER A 58 -9.05 -16.36 -15.05
CA SER A 58 -7.71 -16.62 -15.61
C SER A 58 -6.63 -15.61 -15.19
N GLU A 59 -7.00 -14.54 -14.51
CA GLU A 59 -6.07 -13.46 -14.16
C GLU A 59 -5.37 -13.75 -12.84
N LYS A 60 -4.04 -13.79 -12.87
CA LYS A 60 -3.23 -14.00 -11.66
C LYS A 60 -3.02 -12.71 -10.87
N THR A 61 -3.05 -11.54 -11.51
CA THR A 61 -2.74 -10.26 -10.86
C THR A 61 -3.90 -9.74 -10.01
N GLU A 62 -3.58 -9.18 -8.86
CA GLU A 62 -4.53 -8.61 -7.90
C GLU A 62 -4.76 -7.11 -8.13
N GLY A 63 -3.79 -6.46 -8.78
CA GLY A 63 -3.85 -5.08 -9.23
C GLY A 63 -2.98 -4.85 -10.48
N LEU A 64 -2.98 -3.61 -10.97
CA LEU A 64 -2.08 -3.13 -12.01
C LEU A 64 -2.01 -1.59 -11.99
N CYS A 65 -0.79 -1.04 -11.96
CA CYS A 65 -0.52 0.38 -12.20
C CYS A 65 -0.06 0.61 -13.65
N GLU A 66 -0.95 1.13 -14.49
CA GLU A 66 -0.66 1.55 -15.86
C GLU A 66 -0.11 2.98 -15.88
N THR A 67 0.82 3.26 -16.79
CA THR A 67 1.36 4.61 -17.02
C THR A 67 1.17 4.98 -18.48
N LEU A 68 0.42 6.05 -18.70
CA LEU A 68 0.17 6.63 -20.01
C LEU A 68 1.06 7.86 -20.15
N GLN A 69 1.95 7.86 -21.13
CA GLN A 69 2.85 8.98 -21.37
C GLN A 69 2.27 9.89 -22.46
N LEU A 70 1.75 11.06 -22.06
CA LEU A 70 1.19 12.04 -22.99
C LEU A 70 2.30 12.98 -23.50
N GLY A 71 3.26 12.44 -24.25
CA GLY A 71 4.40 13.18 -24.82
C GLY A 71 5.68 13.12 -23.98
N ASN A 72 6.69 13.91 -24.36
CA ASN A 72 8.09 13.67 -23.95
C ASN A 72 8.50 14.21 -22.56
N SER A 73 7.59 14.82 -21.78
CA SER A 73 7.92 15.40 -20.46
C SER A 73 7.52 14.45 -19.32
N LEU A 74 8.30 14.39 -18.23
CA LEU A 74 7.90 13.66 -17.02
C LEU A 74 6.55 14.15 -16.44
N LYS A 75 6.22 15.42 -16.63
CA LYS A 75 4.93 16.01 -16.19
C LYS A 75 3.72 15.56 -17.02
N SER A 76 3.92 14.78 -18.08
CA SER A 76 2.84 14.27 -18.91
C SER A 76 2.41 12.83 -18.58
N LYS A 77 3.01 12.21 -17.56
CA LYS A 77 2.59 10.87 -17.12
C LYS A 77 1.21 10.96 -16.47
N GLN A 78 0.27 10.14 -16.95
CA GLN A 78 -0.99 9.82 -16.29
C GLN A 78 -0.94 8.37 -15.79
N TYR A 79 -1.56 8.12 -14.65
CA TYR A 79 -1.57 6.82 -13.99
C TYR A 79 -3.00 6.32 -13.85
N ILE A 80 -3.19 5.05 -14.18
CA ILE A 80 -4.44 4.34 -13.92
C ILE A 80 -4.11 3.13 -13.06
N ILE A 81 -4.60 3.13 -11.82
CA ILE A 81 -4.49 1.99 -10.93
C ILE A 81 -5.78 1.16 -11.05
N THR A 82 -5.64 -0.05 -11.57
CA THR A 82 -6.71 -1.04 -11.60
C THR A 82 -6.58 -1.96 -10.39
N ILE A 83 -7.63 -2.04 -9.59
CA ILE A 83 -7.72 -2.92 -8.42
C ILE A 83 -8.68 -4.06 -8.75
N LYS A 84 -8.19 -5.30 -8.67
CA LYS A 84 -8.99 -6.51 -8.93
C LYS A 84 -9.39 -7.23 -7.66
N GLU A 85 -8.52 -7.16 -6.65
CA GLU A 85 -8.79 -7.61 -5.30
C GLU A 85 -8.74 -6.40 -4.36
N LEU A 86 -9.89 -6.08 -3.77
CA LEU A 86 -10.05 -4.83 -3.04
C LEU A 86 -9.57 -4.98 -1.59
N SER A 87 -8.28 -4.77 -1.41
CA SER A 87 -7.60 -4.82 -0.11
C SER A 87 -6.66 -3.61 0.06
N PRO A 88 -6.32 -3.22 1.31
CA PRO A 88 -5.41 -2.10 1.53
C PRO A 88 -4.00 -2.39 1.02
N TYR A 89 -3.54 -3.65 1.05
CA TYR A 89 -2.20 -4.01 0.63
C TYR A 89 -2.03 -3.98 -0.89
N VAL A 90 -3.04 -4.40 -1.66
CA VAL A 90 -3.05 -4.24 -3.12
C VAL A 90 -3.03 -2.75 -3.49
N ILE A 91 -3.86 -1.93 -2.84
CA ILE A 91 -3.86 -0.47 -3.10
C ILE A 91 -2.48 0.14 -2.83
N ILE A 92 -1.84 -0.22 -1.71
CA ILE A 92 -0.51 0.30 -1.37
C ILE A 92 0.55 -0.21 -2.35
N HIS A 93 0.49 -1.48 -2.75
CA HIS A 93 1.38 -2.07 -3.75
C HIS A 93 1.32 -1.29 -5.07
N GLU A 94 0.12 -1.07 -5.62
CA GLU A 94 -0.02 -0.34 -6.90
C GLU A 94 0.36 1.14 -6.78
N ILE A 95 0.13 1.77 -5.63
CA ILE A 95 0.60 3.13 -5.37
C ILE A 95 2.12 3.18 -5.32
N ALA A 96 2.79 2.16 -4.79
CA ALA A 96 4.26 2.11 -4.79
C ALA A 96 4.82 2.03 -6.22
N HIS A 97 4.22 1.23 -7.10
CA HIS A 97 4.56 1.22 -8.54
C HIS A 97 4.37 2.60 -9.19
N MET A 98 3.30 3.31 -8.85
CA MET A 98 3.11 4.69 -9.32
C MET A 98 4.23 5.62 -8.82
N VAL A 99 4.60 5.52 -7.53
CA VAL A 99 5.63 6.36 -6.91
C VAL A 99 6.99 6.15 -7.58
N GLU A 100 7.38 4.90 -7.80
CA GLU A 100 8.62 4.57 -8.50
C GLU A 100 8.68 5.30 -9.85
N LYS A 101 7.61 5.17 -10.64
CA LYS A 101 7.52 5.73 -11.99
C LYS A 101 7.46 7.26 -12.00
N GLU A 102 6.77 7.88 -11.03
CA GLU A 102 6.68 9.34 -10.93
C GLU A 102 8.00 9.95 -10.48
N MET A 103 8.70 9.31 -9.55
CA MET A 103 9.98 9.79 -9.02
C MET A 103 11.18 9.39 -9.88
N ASN A 104 10.98 8.53 -10.88
CA ASN A 104 12.02 8.01 -11.77
C ASN A 104 13.21 7.44 -10.95
N LEU A 105 12.88 6.57 -10.00
CA LEU A 105 13.86 6.00 -9.08
C LEU A 105 14.78 5.00 -9.80
N ASP A 106 16.07 5.03 -9.50
CA ASP A 106 16.99 3.97 -9.91
C ASP A 106 17.03 2.88 -8.84
N LEU A 107 16.05 1.98 -8.89
CA LEU A 107 15.92 0.94 -7.87
C LEU A 107 17.06 -0.08 -7.91
N GLN A 108 17.74 -0.24 -9.05
CA GLN A 108 18.82 -1.23 -9.19
C GLN A 108 20.06 -0.80 -8.39
N THR A 109 20.38 0.49 -8.40
CA THR A 109 21.57 1.01 -7.73
C THR A 109 21.27 1.54 -6.33
N GLU A 110 20.10 2.19 -6.14
CA GLU A 110 19.82 2.95 -4.91
C GLU A 110 19.04 2.14 -3.86
N PHE A 111 18.27 1.12 -4.27
CA PHE A 111 17.33 0.42 -3.39
C PHE A 111 17.66 -1.07 -3.21
N LEU A 112 17.80 -1.80 -4.31
CA LEU A 112 17.99 -3.26 -4.32
C LEU A 112 19.19 -3.72 -3.45
N PRO A 113 20.39 -3.10 -3.51
CA PRO A 113 21.52 -3.52 -2.69
C PRO A 113 21.24 -3.36 -1.19
N ILE A 114 20.51 -2.33 -0.80
CA ILE A 114 20.18 -2.03 0.60
C ILE A 114 19.21 -3.08 1.15
N VAL A 115 18.19 -3.44 0.37
CA VAL A 115 17.26 -4.51 0.77
C VAL A 115 17.99 -5.84 0.91
N HIS A 116 18.88 -6.18 -0.03
CA HIS A 116 19.70 -7.39 0.07
C HIS A 116 20.56 -7.40 1.33
N GLN A 117 21.18 -6.26 1.67
CA GLN A 117 21.96 -6.13 2.89
C GLN A 117 21.10 -6.38 4.14
N ASP A 118 19.94 -5.75 4.22
CA ASP A 118 19.00 -5.92 5.34
C ASP A 118 18.55 -7.39 5.49
N VAL A 119 18.24 -8.05 4.38
CA VAL A 119 17.83 -9.45 4.43
C VAL A 119 19.00 -10.36 4.83
N GLN A 120 20.21 -10.14 4.32
CA GLN A 120 21.37 -10.95 4.69
C GLN A 120 21.76 -10.80 6.17
N GLN A 121 21.69 -9.57 6.70
CA GLN A 121 22.16 -9.23 8.05
C GLN A 121 21.09 -9.45 9.13
N ASN A 122 19.84 -9.08 8.83
CA ASN A 122 18.80 -8.96 9.85
C ASN A 122 17.75 -10.07 9.79
N LEU A 123 17.46 -10.63 8.60
CA LEU A 123 16.40 -11.64 8.46
C LEU A 123 16.74 -12.92 9.25
N LYS A 124 18.00 -13.38 9.19
CA LYS A 124 18.45 -14.58 9.91
C LYS A 124 18.24 -14.50 11.42
N ASN A 125 18.26 -13.29 11.98
CA ASN A 125 18.08 -13.02 13.41
C ASN A 125 16.61 -12.72 13.79
N SER A 126 15.70 -12.74 12.81
CA SER A 126 14.27 -12.55 13.04
C SER A 126 13.58 -13.87 13.42
N ASN A 127 12.32 -13.81 13.87
CA ASN A 127 11.57 -15.02 14.22
C ASN A 127 11.26 -15.86 12.95
N ALA A 128 11.09 -17.18 13.11
CA ALA A 128 10.93 -18.10 11.99
C ALA A 128 9.71 -17.80 11.09
N LEU A 129 8.65 -17.23 11.65
CA LEU A 129 7.46 -16.82 10.89
C LEU A 129 7.78 -15.65 9.95
N VAL A 130 8.43 -14.60 10.47
CA VAL A 130 8.91 -13.45 9.68
C VAL A 130 9.88 -13.92 8.59
N GLN A 131 10.80 -14.83 8.91
CA GLN A 131 11.70 -15.43 7.93
C GLN A 131 10.93 -16.12 6.80
N LYS A 132 9.96 -16.98 7.14
CA LYS A 132 9.16 -17.73 6.17
C LYS A 132 8.42 -16.79 5.21
N ILE A 133 7.76 -15.77 5.76
CA ILE A 133 6.90 -14.86 5.00
C ILE A 133 7.72 -13.95 4.09
N ILE A 134 8.80 -13.35 4.61
CA ILE A 134 9.70 -12.54 3.80
C ILE A 134 10.33 -13.41 2.71
N ASN A 135 10.78 -14.64 3.01
CA ASN A 135 11.32 -15.53 1.99
C ASN A 135 10.29 -15.90 0.91
N HIS A 136 9.02 -16.04 1.29
CA HIS A 136 7.96 -16.31 0.33
C HIS A 136 7.71 -15.10 -0.59
N ILE A 137 7.33 -13.97 0.00
CA ILE A 137 6.89 -12.78 -0.74
C ILE A 137 8.06 -12.13 -1.49
N ILE A 138 9.22 -11.99 -0.84
CA ILE A 138 10.36 -11.24 -1.39
C ILE A 138 11.23 -12.10 -2.30
N PHE A 139 11.38 -13.40 -2.04
CA PHE A 139 12.26 -14.24 -2.87
C PHE A 139 11.55 -15.25 -3.74
N THR A 140 10.39 -15.77 -3.33
CA THR A 140 9.71 -16.82 -4.12
C THR A 140 8.83 -16.17 -5.17
N GLU A 141 7.98 -15.23 -4.77
CA GLU A 141 7.05 -14.57 -5.69
C GLU A 141 7.78 -13.66 -6.69
N ILE A 142 8.75 -12.86 -6.24
CA ILE A 142 9.50 -11.95 -7.13
C ILE A 142 10.29 -12.69 -8.21
N LYS A 143 10.75 -13.93 -7.94
CA LYS A 143 11.46 -14.74 -8.96
C LYS A 143 10.59 -15.09 -10.16
N ALA A 144 9.26 -15.10 -10.01
CA ALA A 144 8.34 -15.35 -11.11
C ALA A 144 8.30 -14.20 -12.13
N TYR A 145 8.81 -13.01 -11.77
CA TYR A 145 8.86 -11.84 -12.64
C TYR A 145 10.15 -11.82 -13.49
N PRO A 146 10.09 -11.21 -14.70
CA PRO A 146 11.27 -10.95 -15.51
C PRO A 146 12.32 -10.14 -14.76
N ASP A 147 13.61 -10.40 -15.02
CA ASP A 147 14.73 -9.74 -14.32
C ASP A 147 14.62 -8.21 -14.31
N SER A 148 14.16 -7.61 -15.43
CA SER A 148 13.98 -6.17 -15.58
C SER A 148 12.90 -5.56 -14.68
N GLN A 149 11.97 -6.38 -14.15
CA GLN A 149 10.85 -5.94 -13.32
C GLN A 149 11.07 -6.24 -11.83
N ARG A 150 12.05 -7.09 -11.47
CA ARG A 150 12.20 -7.58 -10.09
C ARG A 150 12.47 -6.48 -9.06
N ALA A 151 13.24 -5.45 -9.41
CA ALA A 151 13.51 -4.35 -8.48
C ALA A 151 12.26 -3.50 -8.22
N SER A 152 11.49 -3.23 -9.27
CA SER A 152 10.18 -2.54 -9.21
C SER A 152 9.20 -3.30 -8.32
N GLU A 153 9.05 -4.60 -8.56
CA GLU A 153 8.22 -5.47 -7.72
C GLU A 153 8.72 -5.53 -6.27
N LEU A 154 10.03 -5.62 -6.05
CA LEU A 154 10.59 -5.61 -4.69
C LEU A 154 10.27 -4.33 -3.95
N PHE A 155 10.31 -3.19 -4.63
CA PHE A 155 9.94 -1.90 -4.07
C PHE A 155 8.47 -1.87 -3.67
N ALA A 156 7.57 -2.35 -4.52
CA ALA A 156 6.16 -2.44 -4.19
C ALA A 156 5.87 -3.43 -3.04
N ARG A 157 6.50 -4.62 -3.05
CA ARG A 157 6.38 -5.63 -1.99
C ARG A 157 6.90 -5.16 -0.64
N TYR A 158 7.93 -4.30 -0.61
CA TYR A 158 8.39 -3.69 0.64
C TYR A 158 7.25 -2.91 1.34
N PHE A 159 6.52 -2.05 0.63
CA PHE A 159 5.38 -1.34 1.21
C PHE A 159 4.20 -2.26 1.51
N GLU A 160 3.94 -3.23 0.63
CA GLU A 160 2.87 -4.22 0.82
C GLU A 160 3.04 -5.04 2.10
N LEU A 161 4.26 -5.49 2.41
CA LEU A 161 4.58 -6.20 3.65
C LEU A 161 4.16 -5.41 4.88
N PHE A 162 4.42 -4.09 4.89
CA PHE A 162 3.97 -3.24 5.98
C PHE A 162 2.45 -3.14 6.05
N ALA A 163 1.76 -3.20 4.91
CA ALA A 163 0.30 -3.16 4.84
C ALA A 163 -0.33 -4.48 5.33
N TRP A 164 0.41 -5.59 5.28
CA TRP A 164 0.04 -6.89 5.86
C TRP A 164 0.23 -6.99 7.38
N THR A 165 0.90 -6.02 8.01
CA THR A 165 1.16 -6.13 9.45
C THR A 165 -0.15 -6.14 10.23
N GLN A 166 -0.15 -6.84 11.37
CA GLN A 166 -1.33 -6.95 12.25
C GLN A 166 -1.89 -5.59 12.65
N GLU A 167 -1.02 -4.59 12.83
CA GLU A 167 -1.43 -3.25 13.21
C GLU A 167 -2.15 -2.53 12.07
N VAL A 168 -1.78 -2.82 10.81
CA VAL A 168 -2.42 -2.24 9.64
C VAL A 168 -3.64 -3.06 9.26
N TYR A 169 -3.53 -4.33 8.88
CA TYR A 169 -4.68 -5.10 8.38
C TYR A 169 -4.97 -6.36 9.21
N PRO A 170 -5.66 -6.25 10.36
CA PRO A 170 -5.86 -7.35 11.30
C PRO A 170 -6.85 -8.43 10.84
N LYS A 171 -7.50 -8.27 9.66
CA LYS A 171 -8.47 -9.23 9.13
C LYS A 171 -7.78 -10.47 8.59
N ASP A 172 -6.69 -10.28 7.86
CA ASP A 172 -5.92 -11.38 7.28
C ASP A 172 -4.84 -11.78 8.27
N ARG A 173 -5.28 -12.51 9.29
CA ARG A 173 -4.45 -12.96 10.42
C ARG A 173 -3.43 -14.04 10.06
N GLU A 174 -3.38 -14.46 8.80
CA GLU A 174 -2.56 -15.58 8.36
C GLU A 174 -1.07 -15.38 8.72
N TYR A 175 -0.62 -14.12 8.75
CA TYR A 175 0.80 -13.82 8.78
C TYR A 175 1.35 -13.35 10.12
N LEU A 176 0.50 -12.93 11.07
CA LEU A 176 0.88 -12.46 12.42
C LEU A 176 2.16 -11.59 12.54
N ILE A 177 2.59 -10.90 11.48
CA ILE A 177 3.78 -10.04 11.48
C ILE A 177 3.42 -8.69 12.11
N ARG A 178 4.31 -8.18 12.96
CA ARG A 178 4.21 -6.83 13.49
C ARG A 178 5.07 -5.84 12.72
N THR A 179 4.66 -4.58 12.71
CA THR A 179 5.44 -3.47 12.15
C THR A 179 6.85 -3.39 12.75
N SER A 180 7.00 -3.69 14.05
CA SER A 180 8.31 -3.73 14.72
C SER A 180 9.25 -4.81 14.18
N ASP A 181 8.72 -5.96 13.75
CA ASP A 181 9.52 -7.03 13.17
C ASP A 181 10.09 -6.59 11.82
N LEU A 182 9.25 -5.98 10.96
CA LEU A 182 9.69 -5.45 9.68
C LEU A 182 10.67 -4.30 9.84
N ASN A 183 10.46 -3.41 10.81
CA ASN A 183 11.41 -2.32 11.10
C ASN A 183 12.79 -2.83 11.51
N ARG A 184 12.86 -3.96 12.22
CA ARG A 184 14.13 -4.59 12.59
C ARG A 184 14.80 -5.24 11.38
N VAL A 185 14.03 -5.89 10.51
CA VAL A 185 14.59 -6.51 9.29
C VAL A 185 15.08 -5.44 8.32
N PHE A 186 14.22 -4.48 7.97
CA PHE A 186 14.45 -3.46 6.94
C PHE A 186 15.05 -2.16 7.50
N SER A 187 15.96 -2.27 8.47
CA SER A 187 16.51 -1.11 9.17
C SER A 187 17.25 -0.12 8.25
N ASN A 188 18.04 -0.62 7.28
CA ASN A 188 18.77 0.22 6.34
C ASN A 188 17.84 0.74 5.24
N THR A 189 16.90 -0.07 4.75
CA THR A 189 15.88 0.35 3.77
C THR A 189 15.00 1.45 4.35
N ASN A 190 14.59 1.34 5.61
CA ASN A 190 13.84 2.40 6.31
C ASN A 190 14.65 3.70 6.38
N ARG A 191 15.95 3.61 6.70
CA ARG A 191 16.84 4.78 6.73
C ARG A 191 17.02 5.39 5.34
N TRP A 192 17.16 4.57 4.30
CA TRP A 192 17.19 5.04 2.91
C TRP A 192 15.90 5.78 2.57
N LYS A 193 14.74 5.20 2.91
CA LYS A 193 13.45 5.85 2.70
C LYS A 193 13.40 7.23 3.37
N GLU A 194 13.75 7.31 4.65
CA GLU A 194 13.73 8.56 5.42
C GLU A 194 14.69 9.63 4.87
N LYS A 195 15.89 9.23 4.46
CA LYS A 195 16.94 10.17 4.05
C LYS A 195 16.90 10.55 2.57
N PHE A 196 16.32 9.70 1.73
CA PHE A 196 16.38 9.84 0.28
C PHE A 196 15.00 9.92 -0.37
N LEU A 197 14.15 8.92 -0.17
CA LEU A 197 12.84 8.87 -0.82
C LEU A 197 11.89 9.93 -0.27
N ASP A 198 11.75 10.03 1.05
CA ASP A 198 10.81 10.93 1.71
C ASP A 198 11.04 12.41 1.36
N PRO A 199 12.29 12.94 1.33
CA PRO A 199 12.54 14.30 0.86
C PRO A 199 12.08 14.54 -0.59
N LYS A 200 12.31 13.58 -1.50
CA LYS A 200 11.85 13.68 -2.89
C LYS A 200 10.32 13.75 -2.94
N LEU A 201 9.64 12.84 -2.23
CA LEU A 201 8.17 12.79 -2.16
C LEU A 201 7.57 14.08 -1.60
N ILE A 202 8.14 14.59 -0.50
CA ILE A 202 7.67 15.84 0.13
C ILE A 202 7.80 17.02 -0.84
N SER A 203 8.92 17.11 -1.57
CA SER A 203 9.16 18.19 -2.55
C SER A 203 8.21 18.15 -3.75
N ALA A 204 7.74 16.96 -4.13
CA ALA A 204 6.81 16.75 -5.23
C ALA A 204 5.33 16.82 -4.81
N THR A 205 5.04 16.88 -3.51
CA THR A 205 3.67 16.89 -2.98
C THR A 205 3.08 18.30 -2.99
N ASP A 206 1.80 18.39 -3.36
CA ASP A 206 1.02 19.63 -3.32
C ASP A 206 0.95 20.23 -1.92
N LYS A 207 1.08 21.56 -1.82
CA LYS A 207 1.13 22.27 -0.52
C LYS A 207 -0.11 22.04 0.35
N GLU A 208 -1.30 21.96 -0.26
CA GLU A 208 -2.55 21.74 0.49
C GLU A 208 -2.61 20.31 1.03
N VAL A 209 -2.18 19.33 0.23
CA VAL A 209 -2.08 17.93 0.65
C VAL A 209 -1.07 17.79 1.81
N ASN A 210 0.11 18.42 1.68
CA ASN A 210 1.11 18.46 2.75
C ASN A 210 0.58 19.13 4.03
N ALA A 211 -0.18 20.23 3.92
CA ALA A 211 -0.79 20.88 5.09
C ALA A 211 -1.81 19.98 5.79
N CYS A 212 -2.65 19.27 5.02
CA CYS A 212 -3.61 18.29 5.56
C CYS A 212 -2.90 17.13 6.27
N SER A 213 -1.78 16.66 5.72
CA SER A 213 -0.93 15.63 6.31
C SER A 213 -0.41 16.01 7.69
N ASN A 214 0.07 17.24 7.85
CA ASN A 214 0.61 17.74 9.13
C ASN A 214 -0.47 17.93 10.20
N ALA A 215 -1.71 18.19 9.79
CA ALA A 215 -2.84 18.37 10.70
C ALA A 215 -3.46 17.04 11.19
N GLN A 216 -3.17 15.91 10.52
CA GLN A 216 -3.72 14.61 10.92
C GLN A 216 -2.84 13.91 11.96
N LEU A 217 -3.47 13.45 13.05
CA LEU A 217 -2.80 12.67 14.09
C LEU A 217 -2.25 11.36 13.51
N THR A 218 -0.92 11.23 13.50
CA THR A 218 -0.26 9.93 13.32
C THR A 218 -0.63 9.06 14.51
N VAL A 219 -1.12 7.86 14.23
CA VAL A 219 -1.44 6.92 15.30
C VAL A 219 -0.29 5.93 15.38
N ARG A 220 0.22 5.69 16.60
CA ARG A 220 1.21 4.64 16.79
C ARG A 220 0.55 3.30 16.43
N PRO A 221 1.24 2.38 15.73
CA PRO A 221 0.63 1.13 15.24
C PRO A 221 -0.12 0.33 16.34
N ASP A 222 0.36 0.35 17.57
CA ASP A 222 -0.23 -0.27 18.77
C ASP A 222 -1.59 0.32 19.19
N GLN A 223 -1.92 1.54 18.78
CA GLN A 223 -3.15 2.25 19.18
C GLN A 223 -4.31 2.13 18.17
N VAL A 224 -4.07 1.58 16.97
CA VAL A 224 -5.10 1.48 15.91
C VAL A 224 -6.05 0.28 16.13
N GLN A 225 -5.62 -0.72 16.89
CA GLN A 225 -6.28 -2.04 17.06
C GLN A 225 -7.76 -1.99 17.51
N SER A 226 -8.19 -0.96 18.25
CA SER A 226 -9.51 -0.97 18.91
C SER A 226 -10.70 -0.57 18.03
N LYS A 227 -10.49 0.09 16.88
CA LYS A 227 -11.60 0.69 16.11
C LYS A 227 -11.95 -0.02 14.80
N TRP A 228 -11.01 -0.66 14.11
CA TRP A 228 -11.27 -1.25 12.78
C TRP A 228 -11.97 -2.61 12.84
N SER A 229 -11.52 -3.48 13.74
CA SER A 229 -12.15 -4.76 14.05
C SER A 229 -13.64 -4.61 14.42
N ASN A 230 -13.98 -3.55 15.18
CA ASN A 230 -15.35 -3.27 15.62
C ASN A 230 -16.26 -2.69 14.51
N LYS A 231 -15.71 -1.96 13.54
CA LYS A 231 -16.50 -1.33 12.46
C LYS A 231 -16.90 -2.31 11.36
N VAL A 232 -16.15 -3.40 11.18
CA VAL A 232 -16.46 -4.44 10.19
C VAL A 232 -17.31 -5.55 10.80
N ALA A 233 -17.04 -5.93 12.06
CA ALA A 233 -17.89 -6.91 12.76
C ALA A 233 -19.35 -6.44 12.85
N SER A 234 -19.59 -5.14 13.04
CA SER A 234 -20.94 -4.57 13.14
C SER A 234 -21.75 -4.59 11.84
N ASN A 235 -21.10 -4.62 10.66
CA ASN A 235 -21.81 -4.73 9.37
C ASN A 235 -22.11 -6.18 8.97
N ASN A 236 -21.34 -7.16 9.44
CA ASN A 236 -21.61 -8.58 9.14
C ASN A 236 -22.52 -9.26 10.18
N TYR A 237 -22.57 -8.79 11.43
CA TYR A 237 -23.43 -9.39 12.46
C TYR A 237 -24.91 -8.99 12.36
N LYS A 238 -25.26 -7.89 11.69
CA LYS A 238 -26.67 -7.48 11.52
C LYS A 238 -27.45 -8.29 10.48
N ASN A 239 -26.76 -8.98 9.56
CA ASN A 239 -27.41 -9.78 8.50
C ASN A 239 -27.47 -11.29 8.79
N ILE A 240 -26.97 -11.76 9.94
CA ILE A 240 -27.04 -13.19 10.30
C ILE A 240 -28.13 -13.47 11.34
N LYS A 241 -28.53 -12.46 12.16
CA LYS A 241 -29.62 -12.63 13.13
C LYS A 241 -31.04 -12.56 12.55
N SER A 242 -31.22 -12.15 11.29
CA SER A 242 -32.55 -12.10 10.64
C SER A 242 -32.87 -13.32 9.76
N LYS A 243 -31.99 -14.34 9.72
CA LYS A 243 -32.19 -15.58 8.93
C LYS A 243 -32.23 -16.86 9.76
N PHE A 244 -32.21 -16.77 11.09
CA PHE A 244 -32.26 -17.93 12.00
C PHE A 244 -33.19 -17.70 13.21
N ASN A 245 -34.29 -16.97 13.02
CA ASN A 245 -35.32 -16.78 14.06
C ASN A 245 -36.73 -17.23 13.64
N ASP A 246 -36.86 -17.92 12.50
CA ASP A 246 -38.08 -18.64 12.14
C ASP A 246 -37.72 -20.12 12.01
N GLU A 247 -37.62 -20.82 13.14
CA GLU A 247 -37.93 -22.25 13.26
C GLU A 247 -37.94 -22.66 14.75
N ASN A 248 -39.15 -22.98 15.24
CA ASN A 248 -39.52 -23.60 16.53
C ASN A 248 -39.47 -22.65 17.75
N ILE A 249 -40.59 -22.24 18.36
CA ILE A 249 -41.75 -22.99 18.87
C ILE A 249 -43.07 -22.29 18.51
#